data_AF-X0BZC6-F1
#
_entry.id   AF-X0BZC6-F1
#
_cell.length_a   1.000
_cell.length_b   1.000
_cell.length_c   1.000
_cell.angle_alpha   90.00
_cell.angle_beta   90.00
_cell.angle_gamma   90.00
#
_symmetry.space_group_name_H-M   'P 1'
#
loop_
_entity.id
_entity.type
_entity.pdbx_description
1 polymer ?
#
loop_
_entity_poly.entity_id
_entity_poly.type
_entity_poly.pdbx_seq_one_letter_code
_entity_poly.pdbx_strand_id
1 'polypeptide(L)'
;MMFAGLGLSGFIPIIHGIAIYGYKGLDDRISVTWIIIHGAMYLFGAVLYVARWPERSFPGAFDIWGSSHQIFHMFVLLAAATHFYGMVRAFDYHHTVLGSQCLTE
;
A
#
# COMPACT_ATOMS: atom_id res chain seq x y z
N MET A 1 -5.46 11.38 -12.04
CA MET A 1 -6.82 10.90 -11.72
C MET A 1 -6.99 9.41 -11.94
N MET A 2 -6.57 8.84 -13.08
CA MET A 2 -6.66 7.39 -13.33
C MET A 2 -5.98 6.52 -12.24
N PHE A 3 -4.72 6.79 -11.89
CA PHE A 3 -4.00 6.03 -10.85
C PHE A 3 -4.64 6.14 -9.45
N ALA A 4 -5.15 7.31 -9.11
CA ALA A 4 -5.87 7.50 -7.85
C ALA A 4 -7.19 6.70 -7.83
N GLY A 5 -7.93 6.69 -8.94
CA GLY A 5 -9.15 5.89 -9.07
C GLY A 5 -8.89 4.38 -8.93
N LEU A 6 -7.80 3.88 -9.53
CA LEU A 6 -7.37 2.49 -9.34
C LEU A 6 -7.06 2.20 -7.87
N GLY A 7 -6.30 3.07 -7.18
CA GLY A 7 -6.01 2.90 -5.76
C GLY A 7 -7.26 2.94 -4.86
N LEU A 8 -8.17 3.88 -5.12
CA LEU A 8 -9.41 4.05 -4.35
C LEU A 8 -10.39 2.87 -4.54
N SER A 9 -10.34 2.18 -5.67
CA SER A 9 -11.18 0.98 -5.88
C SER A 9 -10.94 -0.11 -4.84
N GLY A 10 -9.75 -0.14 -4.20
CA GLY A 10 -9.42 -1.08 -3.13
C GLY A 10 -10.25 -0.92 -1.85
N PHE A 11 -10.88 0.22 -1.61
CA PHE A 11 -11.73 0.41 -0.42
C PHE A 11 -12.97 -0.50 -0.43
N ILE A 12 -13.56 -0.73 -1.61
CA ILE A 12 -14.78 -1.55 -1.74
C ILE A 12 -14.56 -2.99 -1.22
N PRO A 13 -13.57 -3.77 -1.72
CA PRO A 13 -13.33 -5.12 -1.22
C PRO A 13 -12.84 -5.15 0.23
N ILE A 14 -12.12 -4.13 0.71
CA ILE A 14 -11.70 -4.05 2.12
C ILE A 14 -12.91 -3.89 3.04
N ILE A 15 -13.80 -2.94 2.75
CA ILE A 15 -15.02 -2.71 3.55
C ILE A 15 -15.90 -3.95 3.56
N HIS A 16 -16.08 -4.57 2.38
CA HIS A 16 -16.82 -5.82 2.27
C HIS A 16 -16.19 -6.96 3.09
N GLY A 17 -14.86 -7.11 3.02
CA GLY A 17 -14.13 -8.10 3.81
C GLY A 17 -14.23 -7.88 5.32
N ILE A 18 -14.19 -6.62 5.79
CA ILE A 18 -14.37 -6.29 7.21
C ILE A 18 -15.78 -6.68 7.66
N ALA A 19 -16.79 -6.44 6.82
CA ALA A 19 -18.18 -6.79 7.14
C ALA A 19 -18.39 -8.31 7.29
N ILE A 20 -17.69 -9.14 6.49
CA ILE A 20 -17.82 -10.60 6.53
C ILE A 20 -16.94 -11.24 7.61
N TYR A 21 -15.67 -10.84 7.70
CA TYR A 21 -14.66 -11.54 8.51
C TYR A 21 -14.28 -10.82 9.81
N GLY A 22 -14.77 -9.58 10.01
CA GLY A 22 -14.26 -8.67 11.03
C GLY A 22 -12.83 -8.20 10.72
N TYR A 23 -12.37 -7.14 11.41
CA TYR A 23 -11.04 -6.58 11.16
C TYR A 23 -9.91 -7.60 11.37
N LYS A 24 -9.91 -8.30 12.51
CA LYS A 24 -8.87 -9.26 12.85
C LYS A 24 -8.84 -10.45 11.88
N GLY A 25 -10.02 -11.00 11.56
CA GLY A 25 -10.14 -12.11 10.61
C GLY A 25 -9.73 -11.71 9.19
N LEU A 26 -9.98 -10.46 8.79
CA LEU A 26 -9.49 -9.93 7.52
C LEU A 26 -7.98 -9.70 7.53
N ASP A 27 -7.43 -9.16 8.62
CA ASP A 27 -5.99 -8.92 8.77
C ASP A 27 -5.20 -10.22 8.68
N ASP A 28 -5.66 -11.28 9.34
CA ASP A 28 -5.02 -12.59 9.25
C ASP A 28 -5.02 -13.14 7.81
N ARG A 29 -6.10 -12.92 7.04
CA ARG A 29 -6.27 -13.46 5.68
C ARG A 29 -5.54 -12.69 4.60
N ILE A 30 -5.62 -11.37 4.62
CA ILE A 30 -5.11 -10.51 3.53
C ILE A 30 -4.08 -9.49 4.01
N SER A 31 -3.70 -9.52 5.29
CA SER A 31 -2.76 -8.55 5.86
C SER A 31 -3.22 -7.11 5.64
N VAL A 32 -4.48 -6.80 5.97
CA VAL A 32 -5.11 -5.48 5.73
C VAL A 32 -4.31 -4.33 6.34
N THR A 33 -3.64 -4.55 7.46
CA THR A 33 -2.72 -3.57 8.06
C THR A 33 -1.58 -3.20 7.10
N TRP A 34 -1.00 -4.19 6.41
CA TRP A 34 0.03 -3.94 5.39
C TRP A 34 -0.54 -3.25 4.16
N ILE A 35 -1.80 -3.53 3.81
CA ILE A 35 -2.51 -2.83 2.75
C ILE A 35 -2.61 -1.33 3.04
N ILE A 36 -2.98 -0.98 4.27
CA ILE A 36 -3.05 0.41 4.73
C ILE A 36 -1.66 1.07 4.70
N ILE A 37 -0.62 0.37 5.16
CA ILE A 37 0.75 0.89 5.18
C ILE A 37 1.25 1.23 3.78
N HIS A 38 1.17 0.29 2.82
CA HIS A 38 1.66 0.57 1.46
C HIS A 38 0.79 1.61 0.74
N GLY A 39 -0.51 1.63 1.01
CA GLY A 39 -1.42 2.68 0.53
C GLY A 39 -1.04 4.07 1.04
N ALA A 40 -0.71 4.19 2.33
CA ALA A 40 -0.23 5.44 2.93
C ALA A 40 1.10 5.90 2.32
N MET A 41 2.03 4.97 2.04
CA MET A 41 3.28 5.27 1.35
C MET A 41 3.05 5.84 -0.04
N TYR A 42 2.16 5.22 -0.84
CA TYR A 42 1.80 5.74 -2.16
C TYR A 42 1.18 7.14 -2.08
N LEU A 43 0.23 7.35 -1.17
CA LEU A 43 -0.43 8.64 -1.02
C LEU A 43 0.55 9.72 -0.58
N PHE A 44 1.40 9.43 0.41
CA PHE A 44 2.39 10.38 0.90
C PHE A 44 3.41 10.75 -0.17
N GLY A 45 3.96 9.77 -0.89
CA GLY A 45 4.86 10.03 -2.02
C GLY A 45 4.18 10.87 -3.12
N ALA A 46 2.92 10.57 -3.44
CA ALA A 46 2.16 11.33 -4.43
C ALA A 46 1.92 12.78 -3.99
N VAL A 47 1.64 13.01 -2.70
CA VAL A 47 1.52 14.36 -2.13
C VAL A 47 2.83 15.13 -2.27
N LEU A 48 3.98 14.52 -1.95
CA LEU A 48 5.29 15.17 -2.12
C LEU A 48 5.56 15.52 -3.59
N TYR A 49 5.27 14.59 -4.50
CA TYR A 49 5.42 14.80 -5.95
C TYR A 49 4.57 15.96 -6.47
N VAL A 50 3.27 15.99 -6.10
CA VAL A 50 2.36 17.07 -6.53
C VAL A 50 2.76 18.40 -5.90
N ALA A 51 3.17 18.41 -4.63
CA ALA A 51 3.62 19.61 -3.94
C ALA A 51 4.98 20.14 -4.44
N ARG A 52 5.71 19.33 -5.25
CA ARG A 52 7.08 19.61 -5.70
C ARG A 52 8.02 19.95 -4.56
N TRP A 53 7.86 19.28 -3.42
CA TRP A 53 8.72 19.48 -2.26
C TRP A 53 9.79 18.38 -2.24
N PRO A 54 11.07 18.71 -2.02
CA PRO A 54 11.60 19.98 -1.49
C PRO A 54 12.03 21.05 -2.51
N GLU A 55 12.08 20.75 -3.80
CA GLU A 55 12.64 21.65 -4.82
C GLU A 55 11.89 23.00 -4.94
N ARG A 56 10.60 23.03 -4.60
CA ARG A 56 9.82 24.28 -4.50
C ARG A 56 10.33 25.21 -3.42
N SER A 57 10.84 24.66 -2.32
CA SER A 57 11.32 25.43 -1.16
C SER A 57 12.77 25.89 -1.32
N PHE A 58 13.58 25.13 -2.06
CA PHE A 58 15.00 25.45 -2.30
C PHE A 58 15.35 25.29 -3.79
N PRO A 59 15.03 26.30 -4.61
CA PRO A 59 15.31 26.25 -6.05
C PRO A 59 16.81 26.07 -6.32
N GLY A 60 17.16 25.18 -7.25
CA GLY A 60 18.55 24.87 -7.64
C GLY A 60 19.29 23.88 -6.73
N ALA A 61 18.78 23.59 -5.53
CA ALA A 61 19.45 22.66 -4.60
C ALA A 61 19.20 21.17 -4.94
N PHE A 62 18.10 20.87 -5.63
CA PHE A 62 17.61 19.50 -5.88
C PHE A 62 17.54 19.14 -7.37
N ASP A 63 18.37 19.78 -8.20
CA ASP A 63 18.32 19.62 -9.65
C ASP A 63 18.77 18.23 -10.12
N ILE A 64 19.73 17.63 -9.41
CA ILE A 64 20.29 16.31 -9.73
C ILE A 64 19.80 15.23 -8.76
N TRP A 65 19.75 15.52 -7.46
CA TRP A 65 19.42 14.55 -6.42
C TRP A 65 18.40 15.10 -5.43
N GLY A 66 17.50 14.23 -4.94
CA GLY A 66 16.55 14.55 -3.88
C GLY A 66 15.33 15.36 -4.34
N SER A 67 15.06 15.44 -5.64
CA SER A 67 13.82 16.05 -6.14
C SER A 67 12.60 15.25 -5.69
N SER A 68 11.44 15.90 -5.61
CA SER A 68 10.17 15.27 -5.25
C SER A 68 9.86 14.02 -6.09
N HIS A 69 10.25 14.01 -7.37
CA HIS A 69 10.07 12.87 -8.26
C HIS A 69 10.95 11.67 -7.86
N GLN A 70 12.21 11.92 -7.48
CA GLN A 70 13.08 10.85 -6.98
C GLN A 70 12.58 10.30 -5.64
N ILE A 71 12.16 11.19 -4.73
CA ILE A 71 11.57 10.80 -3.45
C ILE A 71 10.30 9.96 -3.69
N PHE A 72 9.45 10.38 -4.62
CA PHE A 72 8.27 9.61 -5.01
C PHE A 72 8.60 8.20 -5.48
N HIS A 73 9.60 8.02 -6.35
CA HIS A 73 10.06 6.69 -6.77
C HIS A 73 10.53 5.83 -5.59
N MET A 74 11.21 6.42 -4.61
CA MET A 74 11.59 5.69 -3.39
C MET A 74 10.38 5.22 -2.59
N PHE A 75 9.34 6.06 -2.45
CA PHE A 75 8.08 5.65 -1.83
C PHE A 75 7.36 4.55 -2.62
N VAL A 76 7.39 4.59 -3.95
CA VAL A 76 6.83 3.52 -4.80
C VAL A 76 7.55 2.20 -4.56
N LEU A 77 8.89 2.20 -4.46
CA LEU A 77 9.68 1.01 -4.14
C LEU A 77 9.35 0.44 -2.76
N LEU A 78 9.27 1.29 -1.73
CA LEU A 78 8.91 0.88 -0.37
C LEU A 78 7.47 0.35 -0.29
N ALA A 79 6.54 0.98 -1.00
CA ALA A 79 5.16 0.52 -1.11
C ALA A 79 5.08 -0.86 -1.78
N ALA A 80 5.84 -1.09 -2.86
CA ALA A 80 5.89 -2.40 -3.51
C ALA A 80 6.49 -3.49 -2.59
N ALA A 81 7.56 -3.17 -1.85
CA ALA A 81 8.17 -4.10 -0.89
C ALA A 81 7.23 -4.47 0.26
N THR A 82 6.52 -3.49 0.83
CA THR A 82 5.55 -3.72 1.90
C THR A 82 4.29 -4.44 1.41
N HIS A 83 3.84 -4.15 0.18
CA HIS A 83 2.79 -4.92 -0.48
C HIS A 83 3.19 -6.39 -0.65
N PHE A 84 4.40 -6.65 -1.16
CA PHE A 84 4.92 -8.01 -1.31
C PHE A 84 5.01 -8.73 0.05
N TYR A 85 5.50 -8.06 1.09
CA TYR A 85 5.54 -8.63 2.43
C TYR A 85 4.13 -9.01 2.94
N GLY A 86 3.14 -8.13 2.75
CA GLY A 86 1.74 -8.44 3.08
C GLY A 86 1.19 -9.64 2.30
N MET A 87 1.53 -9.77 1.01
CA MET A 87 1.15 -10.93 0.20
C MET A 87 1.77 -12.23 0.71
N VAL A 88 3.05 -12.21 1.09
CA VAL A 88 3.72 -13.39 1.67
C VAL A 88 3.05 -13.79 2.97
N ARG A 89 2.70 -12.84 3.84
CA ARG A 89 1.97 -13.15 5.08
C ARG A 89 0.59 -13.75 4.84
N ALA A 90 -0.16 -13.21 3.89
CA ALA A 90 -1.45 -13.77 3.48
C ALA A 90 -1.29 -15.19 2.90
N PHE A 91 -0.26 -15.42 2.09
CA PHE A 91 0.11 -16.72 1.55
C PHE A 91 0.42 -17.71 2.68
N ASP A 92 1.28 -17.33 3.62
CA ASP A 92 1.66 -18.16 4.76
C ASP A 92 0.45 -18.51 5.61
N TYR A 93 -0.43 -17.55 5.90
CA TYR A 93 -1.66 -17.81 6.66
C TYR A 93 -2.54 -18.86 5.96
N HIS A 94 -2.73 -18.74 4.65
CA HIS A 94 -3.54 -19.69 3.88
C HIS A 94 -2.93 -21.10 3.86
N HIS A 95 -1.62 -21.22 3.68
CA HIS A 95 -0.98 -22.53 3.51
C HIS A 95 -0.64 -23.21 4.83
N THR A 96 -0.44 -22.44 5.91
CA THR A 96 -0.04 -22.97 7.22
C THR A 96 -1.20 -23.06 8.20
N VAL A 97 -1.95 -21.97 8.41
CA VAL A 97 -3.02 -21.92 9.43
C VAL A 97 -4.31 -22.53 8.90
N LEU A 98 -4.69 -22.18 7.66
CA LEU A 98 -5.85 -22.78 6.99
C LEU A 98 -5.54 -24.13 6.31
N GLY A 99 -4.26 -24.54 6.27
CA GLY A 99 -3.86 -25.81 5.69
C GLY A 99 -4.19 -25.96 4.20
N SER A 100 -4.21 -24.86 3.44
CA SER A 100 -4.63 -24.80 2.02
C SER A 100 -6.07 -25.26 1.78
N GLN A 101 -6.93 -25.19 2.80
CA GLN A 101 -8.34 -25.50 2.69
C GLN A 101 -9.17 -24.23 2.54
N CYS A 102 -10.22 -24.31 1.73
CA CYS A 102 -11.28 -23.32 1.77
C CYS A 102 -12.12 -23.56 3.02
N LEU A 103 -12.63 -22.49 3.63
CA LEU A 103 -13.66 -22.64 4.65
C LEU A 103 -14.92 -23.17 3.96
N THR A 104 -15.22 -24.43 4.19
CA THR A 104 -16.56 -24.98 4.00
C THR A 104 -17.45 -24.40 5.08
N GLU A 105 -18.57 -23.80 4.69
CA GLU A 105 -19.62 -23.38 5.64
C GLU A 105 -20.03 -24.51 6.59
#